data_AF-A0A973G0Y0-F1
#
_entry.id   AF-A0A973G0Y0-F1
#
_cell.length_a   1.000
_cell.length_b   1.000
_cell.length_c   1.000
_cell.angle_alpha   90.00
_cell.angle_beta   90.00
_cell.angle_gamma   90.00
#
_symmetry.space_group_name_H-M   'P 1'
#
loop_
_entity.id
_entity.type
_entity.pdbx_description
1 polymer ?
#
loop_
_entity_poly.entity_id
_entity_poly.type
_entity_poly.pdbx_seq_one_letter_code
_entity_poly.pdbx_strand_id
1 'polypeptide(L)' 'MSSIYSFNQTIKNKQVVLSEDQSTYIPVGSFHRLENREDVPLELIEVQSGSYLGEDDIIRVEDRYGRL' A
#
# COMPACT_ATOMS: atom_id res chain seq x y z
N MET A 1 10.20 12.80 18.19
CA MET A 1 9.36 11.75 18.79
C MET A 1 9.41 10.57 17.83
N SER A 2 9.84 9.40 18.28
CA SER A 2 9.86 8.22 17.42
C SER A 2 8.43 7.73 17.27
N SER A 3 7.86 7.83 16.07
CA SER A 3 6.51 7.33 15.84
C SER A 3 6.52 5.80 15.96
N ILE A 4 5.67 5.27 16.82
CA ILE A 4 5.55 3.82 17.11
C ILE A 4 4.71 3.08 16.05
N TYR A 5 4.24 3.81 15.03
CA TYR A 5 3.36 3.30 14.01
C TYR A 5 4.17 2.89 12.79
N SER A 6 3.95 1.66 12.33
CA SER A 6 4.61 1.14 11.15
C SER A 6 3.62 0.35 10.29
N PHE A 7 3.97 0.08 9.04
CA PHE A 7 3.20 -0.86 8.24
C PHE A 7 4.13 -1.62 7.29
N ASN A 8 3.72 -2.81 6.92
CA ASN A 8 4.42 -3.61 5.93
C ASN A 8 3.93 -3.23 4.54
N GLN A 9 4.86 -2.82 3.68
CA GLN A 9 4.61 -2.66 2.26
C GLN A 9 5.38 -3.75 1.50
N THR A 10 4.67 -4.58 0.76
CA THR A 10 5.26 -5.60 -0.12
C THR A 10 5.18 -5.11 -1.56
N ILE A 11 6.27 -5.14 -2.33
CA ILE A 11 6.34 -4.75 -3.75
C ILE A 11 7.22 -5.77 -4.49
N LYS A 12 6.72 -6.41 -5.55
CA LYS A 12 7.47 -7.40 -6.34
C LYS A 12 8.18 -8.46 -5.46
N ASN A 13 7.52 -8.93 -4.41
CA ASN A 13 8.04 -9.90 -3.41
C ASN A 13 9.08 -9.37 -2.42
N LYS A 14 9.38 -8.07 -2.41
CA LYS A 14 10.22 -7.44 -1.38
C LYS A 14 9.32 -6.75 -0.36
N GLN A 15 9.54 -7.05 0.92
CA GLN A 15 8.85 -6.38 2.01
C GLN A 15 9.74 -5.28 2.59
N VAL A 16 9.15 -4.11 2.82
CA VAL A 16 9.73 -2.99 3.55
C VAL A 16 8.79 -2.59 4.68
N VAL A 17 9.35 -2.14 5.79
CA VAL A 17 8.61 -1.57 6.91
C VAL A 17 8.71 -0.06 6.79
N LEU A 18 7.57 0.63 6.79
CA LEU A 18 7.50 2.09 6.70
C LEU A 18 6.88 2.64 7.98
N SER A 19 7.41 3.77 8.46
CA SER A 19 6.90 4.55 9.59
C SER A 19 6.39 5.92 9.13
N GLU A 20 5.88 6.72 10.07
CA GLU A 20 5.50 8.12 9.82
C GLU A 20 6.60 8.89 9.05
N ASP A 21 6.18 9.76 8.14
CA ASP A 21 7.02 10.52 7.19
C ASP A 21 7.85 9.70 6.20
N GLN A 22 7.72 8.37 6.19
CA GLN A 22 8.33 7.52 5.18
C GLN A 22 7.37 7.28 4.02
N SER A 23 7.96 7.14 2.83
CA SER A 23 7.21 6.86 1.61
C SER A 23 7.95 5.82 0.77
N THR A 24 7.23 5.22 -0.17
CA THR A 24 7.83 4.35 -1.17
C THR A 24 7.10 4.51 -2.49
N TYR A 25 7.79 4.16 -3.57
CA TYR A 25 7.23 4.18 -4.91
C TYR A 25 6.78 2.78 -5.30
N ILE A 26 5.54 2.67 -5.79
CA ILE A 26 4.99 1.44 -6.34
C ILE A 26 5.11 1.52 -7.87
N PRO A 27 5.98 0.73 -8.51
CA PRO A 27 6.11 0.76 -9.96
C PRO A 27 4.86 0.22 -10.64
N VAL A 28 4.51 0.80 -11.79
CA VAL A 28 3.39 0.35 -12.63
C VAL A 28 3.44 -1.16 -12.89
N GLY A 29 2.28 -1.82 -12.81
CA GLY A 29 2.12 -3.26 -13.02
C GLY A 29 2.72 -4.14 -11.92
N SER A 30 3.22 -3.56 -10.82
CA SER A 30 3.78 -4.34 -9.72
C SER A 30 2.67 -4.84 -8.80
N PHE A 31 2.67 -6.14 -8.53
CA PHE A 31 1.96 -6.66 -7.38
C PHE A 31 2.51 -6.04 -6.12
N HIS A 32 1.61 -5.46 -5.33
CA HIS A 32 1.93 -4.87 -4.06
C HIS A 32 0.84 -5.18 -3.04
N ARG A 33 1.20 -5.13 -1.76
CA ARG A 33 0.29 -5.35 -0.64
C ARG A 33 0.69 -4.49 0.53
N LEU A 34 -0.30 -3.84 1.12
CA LEU A 34 -0.17 -3.12 2.38
C LEU A 34 -0.75 -3.98 3.52
N GLU A 35 -0.05 -4.02 4.64
CA GLU A 35 -0.48 -4.70 5.86
C GLU A 35 -0.22 -3.79 7.06
N ASN A 36 -1.31 -3.41 7.75
CA ASN A 36 -1.27 -2.78 9.05
C ASN A 36 -0.94 -3.85 10.11
N ARG A 37 0.10 -3.65 10.92
CA ARG A 37 0.54 -4.64 11.92
C ARG A 37 -0.07 -4.40 13.30
N GLU A 38 -0.71 -3.27 13.46
CA GLU A 38 -1.18 -2.73 14.71
C GLU A 38 -2.72 -2.74 14.74
N ASP A 39 -3.28 -2.85 15.94
CA ASP A 39 -4.74 -2.83 16.16
C ASP A 39 -5.30 -1.40 16.26
N VAL A 40 -4.63 -0.46 15.59
CA VAL A 40 -5.04 0.95 15.49
C VAL A 40 -5.24 1.30 14.02
N PRO A 41 -6.18 2.19 13.67
CA PRO A 41 -6.35 2.65 12.30
C PRO A 41 -5.06 3.25 11.74
N LEU A 42 -4.65 2.76 10.57
CA LEU A 42 -3.53 3.31 9.81
C LEU A 42 -4.08 4.28 8.76
N GLU A 43 -3.63 5.53 8.83
CA GLU A 43 -3.97 6.58 7.84
C GLU A 43 -2.84 6.73 6.84
N LEU A 44 -3.19 6.82 5.56
CA LEU A 44 -2.24 6.80 4.45
C LEU A 44 -2.72 7.77 3.38
N ILE A 45 -1.77 8.35 2.65
CA ILE A 45 -2.04 9.08 1.42
C ILE A 45 -1.42 8.29 0.27
N GLU A 46 -2.25 7.86 -0.66
CA GLU A 46 -1.81 7.31 -1.94
C GLU A 46 -1.88 8.40 -3.00
N VAL A 47 -0.78 8.61 -3.73
CA VAL A 47 -0.74 9.53 -4.86
C VAL A 47 -0.49 8.72 -6.12
N GLN A 48 -1.50 8.68 -7.00
CA GLN A 48 -1.36 8.06 -8.31
C GLN A 48 -0.90 9.12 -9.33
N SER A 49 0.04 8.74 -10.19
CA SER A 49 0.60 9.61 -11.22
C SER A 49 0.58 8.87 -12.55
N GLY A 50 -0.02 9.48 -13.57
CA GLY A 50 -0.22 8.86 -14.86
C GLY A 50 -1.20 9.64 -15.73
N SER A 51 -1.30 9.26 -17.01
CA SER A 51 -2.25 9.86 -17.95
C SER A 51 -3.66 9.28 -17.84
N TYR A 52 -3.81 8.14 -17.19
CA TYR A 52 -5.06 7.43 -16.97
C TYR A 52 -5.10 6.92 -15.53
N LEU A 53 -6.18 7.22 -14.80
CA LEU A 53 -6.36 6.92 -13.38
C LEU A 53 -7.74 6.28 -13.12
N GLY A 54 -8.29 5.59 -14.13
CA GLY A 54 -9.57 4.91 -14.00
C GLY A 54 -9.48 3.73 -13.04
N GLU A 55 -10.58 3.43 -12.34
CA GLU A 55 -10.63 2.28 -11.42
C GLU A 55 -10.48 0.92 -12.13
N ASP A 56 -10.73 0.90 -13.44
CA ASP A 56 -10.56 -0.27 -14.32
C ASP A 56 -9.09 -0.63 -14.58
N ASP A 57 -8.15 0.26 -14.28
CA ASP A 57 -6.71 -0.01 -14.31
C ASP A 57 -6.20 -0.71 -13.03
N ILE A 58 -7.06 -0.91 -12.04
CA ILE A 58 -6.72 -1.56 -10.77
C ILE A 58 -7.18 -3.02 -10.79
N ILE A 59 -6.22 -3.93 -10.94
CA ILE A 59 -6.46 -5.38 -10.83
C ILE A 59 -6.33 -5.80 -9.35
N ARG A 60 -7.43 -6.24 -8.75
CA ARG A 60 -7.46 -6.82 -7.40
C ARG A 60 -7.32 -8.34 -7.49
N VAL A 61 -6.26 -8.88 -6.90
CA VAL A 61 -5.82 -10.27 -7.12
C VAL A 61 -6.30 -11.21 -6.02
N GLU A 62 -6.31 -10.73 -4.78
CA GLU A 62 -6.80 -11.46 -3.63
C GLU A 62 -7.79 -10.57 -2.88
N ASP A 63 -9.02 -11.03 -2.80
CA ASP A 63 -10.05 -10.38 -2.04
C ASP A 63 -10.43 -11.24 -0.85
N ARG A 64 -9.71 -11.04 0.25
CA ARG A 64 -10.02 -11.67 1.54
C ARG A 64 -11.19 -10.98 2.25
N TYR A 65 -11.77 -9.94 1.66
CA TYR A 65 -12.78 -9.08 2.27
C TYR A 65 -14.12 -9.05 1.50
N GLY A 66 -14.26 -9.79 0.39
CA GLY A 66 -15.53 -9.94 -0.35
C GLY A 66 -16.06 -8.67 -1.02
N ARG A 67 -15.17 -7.83 -1.54
CA ARG A 67 -15.44 -6.61 -2.32
C ARG A 67 -15.62 -6.86 -3.83
N LEU A 68 -15.48 -8.09 -4.32
CA LEU A 68 -15.84 -8.53 -5.68
C LEU A 68 -17.27 -9.07 -5.77
#